data_AF-A0A0F8ZCM8-F1
#
_entry.id   AF-A0A0F8ZCM8-F1
#
_cell.length_a   1.000
_cell.length_b   1.000
_cell.length_c   1.000
_cell.angle_alpha   90.00
_cell.angle_beta   90.00
_cell.angle_gamma   90.00
#
_symmetry.space_group_name_H-M   'P 1'
#
loop_
_entity.id
_entity.type
_entity.pdbx_description
1 polymer ?
#
loop_
_entity_poly.entity_id
_entity_poly.type
_entity_poly.pdbx_seq_one_letter_code
_entity_poly.pdbx_strand_id
1 'polypeptide(L)'
;MGINPTHFNGVYVPSHEPTVCEQPWLSFAWQAANRVGREEVAEAIADAEADLEGYLRYRLVPFWEVNEWHETIRPVRKDLFNLSNTGIRGFAQTVQADWGYLVSGGIRQKDLIGQGDNAIDFSDVDGDVEYEEVATVTGGVAVPVGTPECEIHVYFPASNPMVATGGEDQWEIKPINVTVVGALATITFRREQCVLPELQLEIVPDAADSHHRGVDGGLTADANFLATVDVYRVYN
;
A
#
# COMPACT_ATOMS: atom_id res chain seq x y z
N MET A 1 -17.79 14.61 -2.95
CA MET A 1 -16.82 15.18 -3.91
C MET A 1 -16.54 14.11 -4.94
N GLY A 2 -16.58 14.44 -6.23
CA GLY A 2 -16.05 13.56 -7.28
C GLY A 2 -14.60 13.94 -7.51
N ILE A 3 -13.67 13.01 -7.31
CA ILE A 3 -12.23 13.20 -7.55
C ILE A 3 -11.83 12.18 -8.61
N ASN A 4 -11.17 12.65 -9.68
CA ASN A 4 -10.62 11.75 -10.69
C ASN A 4 -9.41 11.00 -10.10
N PRO A 5 -9.36 9.65 -10.13
CA PRO A 5 -8.25 8.88 -9.57
C PRO A 5 -6.88 9.23 -10.19
N THR A 6 -6.80 9.58 -11.47
CA THR A 6 -5.53 9.98 -12.11
C THR A 6 -5.02 11.30 -11.53
N HIS A 7 -5.90 12.29 -11.42
CA HIS A 7 -5.59 13.58 -10.80
C HIS A 7 -5.25 13.45 -9.32
N PHE A 8 -5.93 12.56 -8.59
CA PHE A 8 -5.62 12.29 -7.20
C PHE A 8 -4.23 11.72 -7.01
N ASN A 9 -3.76 10.88 -7.94
CA ASN A 9 -2.40 10.34 -7.91
C ASN A 9 -1.33 11.28 -8.46
N GLY A 10 -1.69 12.53 -8.74
CA GLY A 10 -0.77 13.53 -9.26
C GLY A 10 -0.38 13.30 -10.72
N VAL A 11 -1.16 12.50 -11.47
CA VAL A 11 -0.94 12.25 -12.90
C VAL A 11 -1.72 13.26 -13.73
N TYR A 12 -1.07 13.82 -14.74
CA TYR A 12 -1.65 14.70 -15.75
C TYR A 12 -1.64 13.99 -17.10
N VAL A 13 -2.80 13.92 -17.76
CA VAL A 13 -2.92 13.36 -19.11
C VAL A 13 -3.19 14.51 -20.08
N PRO A 14 -2.29 14.80 -21.05
CA PRO A 14 -2.43 15.95 -21.94
C PRO A 14 -3.68 15.94 -22.81
N SER A 15 -4.22 14.77 -23.16
CA SER A 15 -5.46 14.68 -23.95
C SER A 15 -6.72 14.96 -23.13
N HIS A 16 -6.64 14.71 -21.83
CA HIS A 16 -7.69 14.96 -20.83
C HIS A 16 -7.31 16.15 -19.96
N GLU A 17 -7.00 17.29 -20.59
CA GLU A 17 -6.65 18.48 -19.84
C GLU A 17 -7.79 18.83 -18.87
N PRO A 18 -7.48 19.02 -17.58
CA PRO A 18 -8.48 19.45 -16.64
C PRO A 18 -9.09 20.78 -17.09
N THR A 19 -10.41 20.91 -17.05
CA THR A 19 -11.04 22.18 -17.41
C THR A 19 -10.68 23.28 -16.41
N VAL A 20 -10.79 24.55 -16.85
CA VAL A 20 -10.27 25.76 -16.17
C VAL A 20 -10.29 25.65 -14.63
N CYS A 21 -9.10 25.76 -14.03
CA CYS A 21 -8.76 25.67 -12.59
C CYS A 21 -8.48 24.28 -12.02
N GLU A 22 -8.78 23.21 -12.73
CA GLU A 22 -8.40 21.87 -12.31
C GLU A 22 -6.89 21.67 -12.61
N GLN A 23 -6.11 21.28 -11.60
CA GLN A 23 -4.78 20.70 -11.81
C GLN A 23 -4.76 19.42 -10.98
N PRO A 24 -3.91 18.44 -11.33
CA PRO A 24 -3.70 17.28 -10.49
C PRO A 24 -3.35 17.69 -9.05
N TRP A 25 -3.74 16.84 -8.12
CA TRP A 25 -3.37 17.01 -6.72
C TRP A 25 -1.89 16.66 -6.58
N LEU A 26 -1.10 17.65 -6.19
CA LEU A 26 0.31 17.47 -5.91
C LEU A 26 0.48 16.78 -4.54
N SER A 27 1.62 16.12 -4.35
CA SER A 27 1.86 15.33 -3.14
C SER A 27 1.89 16.22 -1.89
N PHE A 28 2.48 17.40 -1.98
CA PHE A 28 2.66 18.31 -0.85
C PHE A 28 2.10 19.71 -1.10
N ALA A 29 1.60 20.37 -0.06
CA ALA A 29 1.05 21.73 -0.16
C ALA A 29 2.09 22.80 -0.55
N TRP A 30 3.39 22.55 -0.29
CA TRP A 30 4.43 23.48 -0.71
C TRP A 30 4.62 23.54 -2.24
N GLN A 31 4.17 22.51 -2.98
CA GLN A 31 4.29 22.46 -4.44
C GLN A 31 3.31 23.41 -5.15
N ALA A 32 2.20 23.76 -4.51
CA ALA A 32 1.25 24.74 -5.04
C ALA A 32 0.66 25.61 -3.92
N ALA A 33 0.98 26.90 -3.96
CA ALA A 33 0.42 27.87 -3.04
C ALA A 33 -1.12 27.88 -3.13
N ASN A 34 -1.80 27.72 -1.98
CA ASN A 34 -3.26 27.66 -1.83
C ASN A 34 -3.94 26.36 -2.26
N ARG A 35 -3.23 25.22 -2.30
CA ARG A 35 -3.84 23.91 -2.53
C ARG A 35 -3.50 22.94 -1.40
N VAL A 36 -4.41 22.01 -1.15
CA VAL A 36 -4.21 20.90 -0.21
C VAL A 36 -3.41 19.82 -0.92
N GLY A 37 -2.38 19.32 -0.25
CA GLY A 37 -1.56 18.20 -0.75
C GLY A 37 -2.21 16.85 -0.48
N ARG A 38 -1.79 15.81 -1.22
CA ARG A 38 -2.19 14.44 -0.92
C ARG A 38 -1.77 14.01 0.48
N GLU A 39 -0.59 14.44 0.91
CA GLU A 39 -0.05 14.12 2.24
C GLU A 39 -0.92 14.67 3.36
N GLU A 40 -1.41 15.92 3.25
CA GLU A 40 -2.28 16.53 4.25
C GLU A 40 -3.63 15.81 4.35
N VAL A 41 -4.13 15.31 3.22
CA VAL A 41 -5.35 14.48 3.21
C VAL A 41 -5.08 13.11 3.80
N ALA A 42 -3.94 12.49 3.50
CA ALA A 42 -3.55 11.22 4.10
C ALA A 42 -3.39 11.33 5.62
N GLU A 43 -2.74 12.39 6.12
CA GLU A 43 -2.60 12.69 7.54
C GLU A 43 -3.98 12.91 8.20
N ALA A 44 -4.85 13.71 7.59
CA ALA A 44 -6.19 13.95 8.11
C ALA A 44 -7.07 12.68 8.14
N ILE A 45 -6.91 11.78 7.17
CA ILE A 45 -7.58 10.47 7.18
C ILE A 45 -6.99 9.59 8.27
N ALA A 46 -5.67 9.52 8.41
CA ALA A 46 -5.01 8.73 9.44
C ALA A 46 -5.39 9.17 10.86
N ASP A 47 -5.46 10.48 11.11
CA ASP A 47 -5.94 11.03 12.39
C ASP A 47 -7.41 10.68 12.65
N ALA A 48 -8.27 10.81 11.63
CA ALA A 48 -9.68 10.46 11.76
C ALA A 48 -9.88 8.95 12.00
N GLU A 49 -9.09 8.10 11.35
CA GLU A 49 -9.08 6.66 11.57
C GLU A 49 -8.61 6.34 13.00
N ALA A 50 -7.51 6.95 13.47
CA ALA A 50 -7.01 6.75 14.83
C ALA A 50 -8.02 7.18 15.91
N ASP A 51 -8.72 8.31 15.72
CA ASP A 51 -9.79 8.77 16.61
C ASP A 51 -10.97 7.78 16.66
N LEU A 52 -11.38 7.26 15.50
CA LEU A 52 -12.44 6.26 15.39
C LEU A 52 -12.04 4.94 16.06
N GLU A 53 -10.82 4.47 15.81
CA GLU A 53 -10.29 3.25 16.42
C GLU A 53 -10.20 3.39 17.94
N GLY A 54 -9.71 4.53 18.45
CA GLY A 54 -9.63 4.83 19.87
C GLY A 54 -11.00 4.88 20.55
N TYR A 55 -12.02 5.43 19.87
CA TYR A 55 -13.39 5.49 20.36
C TYR A 55 -14.08 4.11 20.34
N LEU A 56 -13.96 3.38 19.22
CA LEU A 56 -14.59 2.07 19.03
C LEU A 56 -13.87 0.94 19.76
N ARG A 57 -12.59 1.14 20.13
CA ARG A 57 -11.69 0.11 20.65
C ARG A 57 -11.59 -1.10 19.72
N TYR A 58 -11.57 -0.82 18.42
CA TYR A 58 -11.54 -1.81 17.34
C TYR A 58 -10.79 -1.24 16.14
N ARG A 59 -9.95 -2.05 15.48
CA ARG A 59 -9.23 -1.67 14.26
C ARG A 59 -10.16 -1.64 13.07
N LEU A 60 -10.19 -0.54 12.31
CA LEU A 60 -11.08 -0.40 11.15
C LEU A 60 -10.67 -1.34 10.02
N VAL A 61 -9.38 -1.51 9.83
CA VAL A 61 -8.76 -2.41 8.84
C VAL A 61 -7.93 -3.46 9.60
N PRO A 62 -7.95 -4.74 9.18
CA PRO A 62 -7.07 -5.73 9.76
C PRO A 62 -5.60 -5.28 9.70
N PHE A 63 -4.99 -5.15 10.87
CA PHE A 63 -3.61 -4.70 11.02
C PHE A 63 -2.82 -5.68 11.88
N TRP A 64 -1.50 -5.68 11.72
CA TRP A 64 -0.58 -6.49 12.51
C TRP A 64 -0.18 -5.75 13.77
N GLU A 65 -0.76 -6.12 14.91
CA GLU A 65 -0.28 -5.63 16.20
C GLU A 65 1.03 -6.33 16.56
N VAL A 66 2.07 -5.54 16.80
CA VAL A 66 3.39 -6.03 17.18
C VAL A 66 3.64 -5.66 18.63
N ASN A 67 4.20 -6.60 19.40
CA ASN A 67 4.59 -6.38 20.81
C ASN A 67 3.42 -5.98 21.73
N GLU A 68 2.27 -6.62 21.59
CA GLU A 68 1.20 -6.50 22.58
C GLU A 68 1.56 -7.31 23.84
N TRP A 69 2.12 -6.62 24.84
CA TRP A 69 2.54 -7.24 26.09
C TRP A 69 1.54 -6.97 27.21
N HIS A 70 0.95 -8.04 27.72
CA HIS A 70 0.08 -7.99 28.89
C HIS A 70 0.76 -8.55 30.12
N GLU A 71 0.69 -7.82 31.23
CA GLU A 71 1.09 -8.34 32.52
C GLU A 71 0.14 -9.46 32.95
N THR A 72 0.65 -10.69 32.96
CA THR A 72 -0.10 -11.79 33.59
C THR A 72 -0.02 -11.66 35.10
N ILE A 73 -1.11 -11.98 35.80
CA ILE A 73 -1.14 -12.00 37.27
C ILE A 73 -0.10 -13.03 37.73
N ARG A 74 1.04 -12.55 38.21
CA ARG A 74 2.02 -13.35 38.93
C ARG A 74 1.66 -13.31 40.41
N PRO A 75 1.17 -14.41 41.02
CA PRO A 75 1.07 -14.44 42.47
C PRO A 75 2.46 -14.15 43.06
N VAL A 76 2.52 -13.35 44.12
CA VAL A 76 3.75 -12.99 44.86
C VAL A 76 4.28 -14.20 45.65
N ARG A 77 4.51 -15.31 44.96
CA ARG A 77 4.97 -16.59 45.47
C ARG A 77 5.80 -17.25 44.39
N LYS A 78 7.13 -17.14 44.53
CA LYS A 78 8.11 -17.69 43.57
C LYS A 78 8.01 -19.22 43.43
N ASP A 79 7.37 -19.87 44.39
CA ASP A 79 7.08 -21.30 44.48
C ASP A 79 5.85 -21.75 43.67
N LEU A 80 4.93 -20.84 43.33
CA LEU A 80 3.73 -21.14 42.56
C LEU A 80 4.01 -20.90 41.06
N PHE A 81 4.60 -21.90 40.41
CA PHE A 81 4.68 -21.95 38.94
C PHE A 81 3.34 -22.45 38.39
N ASN A 82 2.72 -21.70 37.49
CA ASN A 82 1.48 -22.15 36.85
C ASN A 82 1.82 -23.20 35.77
N LEU A 83 1.73 -24.49 36.13
CA LEU A 83 2.04 -25.62 35.23
C LEU A 83 0.92 -25.95 34.25
N SER A 84 -0.31 -25.62 34.62
CA SER A 84 -1.49 -25.73 33.77
C SER A 84 -1.94 -24.31 33.48
N ASN A 85 -2.12 -23.88 32.22
CA ASN A 85 -2.64 -22.55 31.85
C ASN A 85 -4.10 -22.34 32.30
N THR A 86 -4.46 -22.80 33.50
CA THR A 86 -5.77 -22.73 34.13
C THR A 86 -5.66 -21.94 35.43
N GLY A 87 -6.65 -21.12 35.72
CA GLY A 87 -6.77 -20.44 37.02
C GLY A 87 -7.18 -21.41 38.13
N ILE A 88 -7.24 -20.91 39.36
CA ILE A 88 -7.66 -21.68 40.56
C ILE A 88 -9.08 -22.29 40.41
N ARG A 89 -9.90 -21.72 39.53
CA ARG A 89 -11.25 -22.20 39.18
C ARG A 89 -11.28 -23.23 38.04
N GLY A 90 -10.13 -23.62 37.49
CA GLY A 90 -10.01 -24.56 36.37
C GLY A 90 -10.27 -23.95 34.98
N PHE A 91 -10.57 -22.65 34.88
CA PHE A 91 -10.74 -21.96 33.59
C PHE A 91 -9.39 -21.63 32.96
N ALA A 92 -9.30 -21.67 31.63
CA ALA A 92 -8.12 -21.19 30.91
C ALA A 92 -7.80 -19.74 31.29
N GLN A 93 -6.51 -19.41 31.41
CA GLN A 93 -6.09 -18.02 31.54
C GLN A 93 -6.41 -17.29 30.24
N THR A 94 -7.27 -16.28 30.33
CA THR A 94 -7.61 -15.40 29.22
C THR A 94 -6.86 -14.08 29.39
N VAL A 95 -6.18 -13.65 28.33
CA VAL A 95 -5.65 -12.28 28.22
C VAL A 95 -6.61 -11.52 27.31
N GLN A 96 -7.06 -10.35 27.75
CA GLN A 96 -7.87 -9.48 26.93
C GLN A 96 -6.94 -8.66 26.04
N ALA A 97 -7.09 -8.76 24.73
CA ALA A 97 -6.36 -7.91 23.80
C ALA A 97 -6.83 -6.45 23.93
N ASP A 98 -5.93 -5.49 23.71
CA ASP A 98 -6.19 -4.04 23.80
C ASP A 98 -7.31 -3.61 22.86
N TRP A 99 -7.37 -4.26 21.68
CA TRP A 99 -8.37 -4.02 20.64
C TRP A 99 -9.55 -5.00 20.69
N GLY A 100 -9.62 -5.87 21.71
CA GLY A 100 -10.73 -6.78 22.00
C GLY A 100 -10.94 -7.95 21.02
N TYR A 101 -10.45 -7.84 19.77
CA TYR A 101 -10.67 -8.82 18.71
C TYR A 101 -9.34 -9.28 18.11
N LEU A 102 -9.21 -10.59 17.93
CA LEU A 102 -8.04 -11.23 17.31
C LEU A 102 -8.52 -12.13 16.18
N VAL A 103 -7.96 -11.93 14.98
CA VAL A 103 -8.23 -12.81 13.83
C VAL A 103 -7.35 -14.06 13.90
N SER A 104 -6.04 -13.85 14.04
CA SER A 104 -5.04 -14.91 14.17
C SER A 104 -3.79 -14.37 14.87
N GLY A 105 -3.00 -15.26 15.46
CA GLY A 105 -1.70 -14.93 16.05
C GLY A 105 -0.59 -15.70 15.34
N GLY A 106 0.62 -15.14 15.31
CA GLY A 106 1.78 -15.75 14.69
C GLY A 106 2.92 -14.76 14.52
N ILE A 107 3.94 -15.14 13.75
CA ILE A 107 5.05 -14.26 13.40
C ILE A 107 4.83 -13.82 11.97
N ARG A 108 4.61 -12.53 11.76
CA ARG A 108 4.51 -11.97 10.41
C ARG A 108 5.81 -12.26 9.67
N GLN A 109 5.72 -13.02 8.59
CA GLN A 109 6.83 -13.30 7.68
C GLN A 109 6.55 -12.66 6.33
N LYS A 110 7.61 -12.11 5.73
CA LYS A 110 7.60 -11.55 4.39
C LYS A 110 8.66 -12.26 3.56
N ASP A 111 8.21 -13.06 2.60
CA ASP A 111 9.10 -13.78 1.69
C ASP A 111 9.05 -13.14 0.31
N LEU A 112 10.21 -12.82 -0.24
CA LEU A 112 10.33 -12.29 -1.60
C LEU A 112 10.06 -13.42 -2.60
N ILE A 113 9.03 -13.25 -3.43
CA ILE A 113 8.67 -14.22 -4.48
C ILE A 113 9.34 -13.85 -5.81
N GLY A 114 9.37 -12.57 -6.14
CA GLY A 114 10.03 -12.07 -7.34
C GLY A 114 10.68 -10.71 -7.08
N GLN A 115 11.97 -10.61 -7.36
CA GLN A 115 12.79 -9.43 -7.16
C GLN A 115 13.04 -8.73 -8.49
N GLY A 116 12.57 -7.50 -8.68
CA GLY A 116 12.99 -6.56 -9.71
C GLY A 116 12.79 -6.97 -11.17
N ASP A 117 12.36 -8.21 -11.43
CA ASP A 117 12.27 -8.81 -12.77
C ASP A 117 10.82 -8.98 -13.24
N ASN A 118 9.85 -8.65 -12.38
CA ASN A 118 8.44 -8.69 -12.74
C ASN A 118 8.09 -7.44 -13.55
N ALA A 119 8.27 -7.53 -14.86
CA ALA A 119 7.96 -6.44 -15.77
C ALA A 119 6.46 -6.12 -15.77
N ILE A 120 6.13 -4.83 -15.76
CA ILE A 120 4.77 -4.33 -15.88
C ILE A 120 4.50 -4.03 -17.36
N ASP A 121 3.34 -4.47 -17.84
CA ASP A 121 2.79 -4.07 -19.13
C ASP A 121 1.52 -3.26 -18.88
N PHE A 122 1.39 -2.17 -19.62
CA PHE A 122 0.26 -1.26 -19.51
C PHE A 122 -0.72 -1.57 -20.64
N SER A 123 -2.00 -1.55 -20.32
CA SER A 123 -3.05 -1.81 -21.31
C SER A 123 -4.22 -0.87 -21.10
N ASP A 124 -4.69 -0.31 -22.21
CA ASP A 124 -5.96 0.38 -22.34
C ASP A 124 -7.10 -0.65 -22.39
N VAL A 125 -8.05 -0.54 -21.45
CA VAL A 125 -9.18 -1.47 -21.32
C VAL A 125 -10.43 -0.98 -22.06
N ASP A 126 -10.58 0.32 -22.29
CA ASP A 126 -11.79 0.90 -22.89
C ASP A 126 -11.60 1.35 -24.35
N GLY A 127 -10.37 1.30 -24.85
CA GLY A 127 -10.01 1.54 -26.24
C GLY A 127 -10.02 3.02 -26.62
N ASP A 128 -9.85 3.92 -25.65
CA ASP A 128 -9.79 5.36 -25.90
C ASP A 128 -8.47 5.82 -26.55
N VAL A 129 -7.46 4.94 -26.62
CA VAL A 129 -6.15 5.13 -27.28
C VAL A 129 -5.35 6.29 -26.66
N GLU A 130 -5.78 6.88 -25.54
CA GLU A 130 -5.21 8.10 -24.99
C GLU A 130 -4.48 7.87 -23.66
N TYR A 131 -4.93 6.90 -22.88
CA TYR A 131 -4.31 6.50 -21.63
C TYR A 131 -4.41 4.98 -21.47
N GLU A 132 -3.45 4.38 -20.77
CA GLU A 132 -3.50 2.95 -20.45
C GLU A 132 -3.75 2.81 -18.94
N GLU A 133 -4.96 2.45 -18.53
CA GLU A 133 -5.36 2.53 -17.12
C GLU A 133 -4.82 1.38 -16.28
N VAL A 134 -4.59 0.22 -16.91
CA VAL A 134 -4.34 -1.03 -16.21
C VAL A 134 -2.90 -1.45 -16.38
N ALA A 135 -2.24 -1.62 -15.25
CA ALA A 135 -0.92 -2.20 -15.14
C ALA A 135 -1.05 -3.68 -14.80
N THR A 136 -0.48 -4.55 -15.63
CA THR A 136 -0.47 -6.00 -15.46
C THR A 136 0.96 -6.47 -15.28
N VAL A 137 1.20 -7.26 -14.22
CA VAL A 137 2.49 -7.92 -14.04
C VAL A 137 2.61 -9.06 -15.05
N THR A 138 3.55 -8.92 -15.99
CA THR A 138 3.75 -9.87 -17.11
C THR A 138 4.45 -11.15 -16.68
N GLY A 139 4.23 -12.22 -17.45
CA GLY A 139 4.89 -13.51 -17.25
C GLY A 139 4.29 -14.38 -16.14
N GLY A 140 3.44 -13.81 -15.28
CA GLY A 140 2.88 -14.48 -14.11
C GLY A 140 3.93 -14.69 -13.03
N VAL A 141 3.58 -14.36 -11.78
CA VAL A 141 4.50 -14.53 -10.66
C VAL A 141 4.45 -15.98 -10.20
N ALA A 142 5.59 -16.66 -10.20
CA ALA A 142 5.69 -18.04 -9.75
C ALA A 142 5.46 -18.13 -8.24
N VAL A 143 4.33 -18.69 -7.83
CA VAL A 143 3.95 -18.86 -6.42
C VAL A 143 3.83 -20.35 -6.06
N PRO A 144 4.09 -20.73 -4.80
CA PRO A 144 3.79 -22.08 -4.33
C PRO A 144 2.33 -22.46 -4.60
N VAL A 145 2.10 -23.72 -4.98
CA VAL A 145 0.73 -24.20 -5.24
C VAL A 145 -0.10 -24.10 -3.96
N GLY A 146 -1.26 -23.47 -4.06
CA GLY A 146 -2.18 -23.26 -2.94
C GLY A 146 -1.93 -22.00 -2.12
N THR A 147 -1.04 -21.11 -2.55
CA THR A 147 -0.92 -19.78 -1.96
C THR A 147 -2.23 -18.99 -2.16
N PRO A 148 -2.85 -18.47 -1.09
CA PRO A 148 -4.06 -17.67 -1.21
C PRO A 148 -3.74 -16.28 -1.76
N GLU A 149 -4.70 -15.73 -2.53
CA GLU A 149 -4.57 -14.45 -3.22
C GLU A 149 -4.33 -13.28 -2.24
N CYS A 150 -4.89 -13.35 -1.04
CA CYS A 150 -4.74 -12.32 -0.01
C CYS A 150 -3.37 -12.27 0.66
N GLU A 151 -2.49 -13.26 0.43
CA GLU A 151 -1.12 -13.25 0.94
C GLU A 151 -0.13 -12.64 -0.05
N ILE A 152 -0.56 -12.28 -1.26
CA ILE A 152 0.31 -11.70 -2.29
C ILE A 152 0.24 -10.18 -2.21
N HIS A 153 1.40 -9.55 -2.06
CA HIS A 153 1.54 -8.10 -1.94
C HIS A 153 2.60 -7.58 -2.93
N VAL A 154 2.35 -6.39 -3.48
CA VAL A 154 3.23 -5.75 -4.46
C VAL A 154 3.86 -4.50 -3.86
N TYR A 155 5.15 -4.32 -4.09
CA TYR A 155 5.95 -3.23 -3.55
C TYR A 155 6.76 -2.54 -4.65
N PHE A 156 7.11 -1.27 -4.40
CA PHE A 156 8.12 -0.59 -5.20
C PHE A 156 9.46 -1.33 -5.06
N PRO A 157 10.21 -1.49 -6.17
CA PRO A 157 11.44 -2.27 -6.16
C PRO A 157 12.55 -1.53 -5.42
N ALA A 158 13.46 -2.28 -4.79
CA ALA A 158 14.67 -1.70 -4.17
C ALA A 158 15.63 -1.01 -5.17
N SER A 159 15.41 -1.18 -6.48
CA SER A 159 16.13 -0.45 -7.53
C SER A 159 15.69 1.01 -7.64
N ASN A 160 14.52 1.37 -7.10
CA ASN A 160 14.07 2.75 -7.05
C ASN A 160 14.91 3.54 -6.02
N PRO A 161 15.44 4.73 -6.36
CA PRO A 161 16.34 5.47 -5.47
C PRO A 161 15.71 5.92 -4.15
N MET A 162 14.38 5.94 -4.07
CA MET A 162 13.65 6.29 -2.85
C MET A 162 13.44 5.11 -1.90
N VAL A 163 13.66 3.87 -2.37
CA VAL A 163 13.42 2.65 -1.60
C VAL A 163 14.76 2.12 -1.07
N ALA A 164 14.91 2.08 0.26
CA ALA A 164 16.18 1.69 0.87
C ALA A 164 16.43 0.18 0.83
N THR A 165 15.40 -0.63 1.12
CA THR A 165 15.58 -2.08 1.38
C THR A 165 14.63 -3.00 0.62
N GLY A 166 13.57 -2.47 0.00
CA GLY A 166 12.50 -3.25 -0.63
C GLY A 166 11.55 -3.90 0.39
N GLY A 167 10.26 -4.02 0.03
CA GLY A 167 9.26 -4.69 0.88
C GLY A 167 8.83 -3.94 2.15
N GLU A 168 9.16 -2.64 2.26
CA GLU A 168 8.71 -1.77 3.35
C GLU A 168 7.22 -1.42 3.17
N ASP A 169 6.45 -1.41 4.27
CA ASP A 169 4.99 -1.21 4.21
C ASP A 169 4.57 0.14 3.61
N GLN A 170 5.41 1.18 3.73
CA GLN A 170 5.17 2.50 3.12
C GLN A 170 5.25 2.49 1.60
N TRP A 171 5.95 1.52 1.02
CA TRP A 171 6.16 1.37 -0.42
C TRP A 171 5.28 0.26 -1.01
N GLU A 172 4.19 -0.07 -0.33
CA GLU A 172 3.24 -1.07 -0.80
C GLU A 172 2.23 -0.44 -1.77
N ILE A 173 2.00 -1.09 -2.91
CA ILE A 173 1.04 -0.64 -3.91
C ILE A 173 -0.35 -1.18 -3.52
N LYS A 174 -1.32 -0.28 -3.28
CA LYS A 174 -2.70 -0.64 -2.89
C LYS A 174 -3.74 0.28 -3.53
N PRO A 175 -4.95 -0.22 -3.86
CA PRO A 175 -5.36 -1.64 -3.93
C PRO A 175 -4.80 -2.38 -5.15
N ILE A 176 -4.74 -3.71 -5.08
CA ILE A 176 -4.37 -4.63 -6.17
C ILE A 176 -5.43 -5.72 -6.34
N ASN A 177 -5.51 -6.30 -7.54
CA ASN A 177 -6.27 -7.51 -7.80
C ASN A 177 -5.31 -8.66 -8.11
N VAL A 178 -5.45 -9.77 -7.41
CA VAL A 178 -4.62 -10.96 -7.59
C VAL A 178 -5.50 -12.13 -7.97
N THR A 179 -5.07 -12.91 -8.95
CA THR A 179 -5.70 -14.18 -9.31
C THR A 179 -4.65 -15.27 -9.39
N VAL A 180 -4.80 -16.35 -8.61
CA VAL A 180 -3.83 -17.45 -8.58
C VAL A 180 -4.41 -18.68 -9.26
N VAL A 181 -3.73 -19.17 -10.31
CA VAL A 181 -4.10 -20.40 -11.01
C VAL A 181 -2.91 -21.37 -11.01
N GLY A 182 -3.04 -22.45 -10.24
CA GLY A 182 -1.97 -23.44 -10.10
C GLY A 182 -0.77 -22.87 -9.33
N ALA A 183 0.31 -22.58 -10.05
CA ALA A 183 1.57 -22.04 -9.51
C ALA A 183 1.91 -20.64 -10.07
N LEU A 184 0.96 -19.99 -10.74
CA LEU A 184 1.14 -18.66 -11.33
C LEU A 184 0.09 -17.71 -10.77
N ALA A 185 0.56 -16.56 -10.28
CA ALA A 185 -0.28 -15.43 -9.88
C ALA A 185 -0.27 -14.36 -10.97
N THR A 186 -1.46 -13.95 -11.41
CA THR A 186 -1.66 -12.77 -12.25
C THR A 186 -2.06 -11.62 -11.34
N ILE A 187 -1.32 -10.51 -11.44
CA ILE A 187 -1.54 -9.34 -10.59
C ILE A 187 -1.84 -8.15 -11.48
N THR A 188 -2.93 -7.44 -11.18
CA THR A 188 -3.34 -6.22 -11.88
C THR A 188 -3.65 -5.10 -10.91
N PHE A 189 -3.31 -3.88 -11.30
CA PHE A 189 -3.58 -2.66 -10.53
C PHE A 189 -3.65 -1.47 -11.50
N ARG A 190 -3.90 -0.27 -10.98
CA ARG A 190 -4.04 0.93 -11.79
C ARG A 190 -2.67 1.55 -12.10
N ARG A 191 -2.48 2.01 -13.34
CA ARG A 191 -1.22 2.65 -13.79
C ARG A 191 -0.84 3.84 -12.91
N GLU A 192 -1.82 4.65 -12.52
CA GLU A 192 -1.59 5.84 -11.69
C GLU A 192 -1.07 5.53 -10.27
N GLN A 193 -1.11 4.27 -9.82
CA GLN A 193 -0.51 3.86 -8.54
C GLN A 193 1.00 3.60 -8.64
N CYS A 194 1.54 3.55 -9.86
CA CYS A 194 2.93 3.19 -10.15
C CYS A 194 3.79 4.36 -10.59
N VAL A 195 3.37 5.58 -10.29
CA VAL A 195 4.15 6.79 -10.55
C VAL A 195 5.46 6.73 -9.78
N LEU A 196 6.57 7.09 -10.44
CA LEU A 196 7.87 7.14 -9.78
C LEU A 196 7.86 8.17 -8.63
N PRO A 197 8.23 7.79 -7.40
CA PRO A 197 8.13 8.69 -6.24
C PRO A 197 9.01 9.93 -6.36
N GLU A 198 10.15 9.82 -7.06
CA GLU A 198 11.05 10.93 -7.31
C GLU A 198 10.41 12.06 -8.13
N LEU A 199 9.54 11.72 -9.09
CA LEU A 199 8.81 12.70 -9.91
C LEU A 199 7.72 13.40 -9.10
N GLN A 200 7.17 12.71 -8.09
CA GLN A 200 6.19 13.30 -7.18
C GLN A 200 6.81 14.30 -6.20
N LEU A 201 8.13 14.23 -5.96
CA LEU A 201 8.87 15.14 -5.09
C LEU A 201 9.56 16.28 -5.84
N GLU A 202 9.32 16.41 -7.14
CA GLU A 202 10.03 17.40 -7.95
C GLU A 202 9.71 18.84 -7.49
N ILE A 203 10.77 19.64 -7.33
CA ILE A 203 10.72 21.04 -6.86
C ILE A 203 10.84 22.02 -8.04
N VAL A 204 11.26 21.54 -9.21
CA VAL A 204 11.42 22.33 -10.41
C VAL A 204 10.28 22.00 -11.38
N PRO A 205 9.50 22.97 -11.86
CA PRO A 205 8.54 22.70 -12.91
C PRO A 205 9.26 22.35 -14.21
N ASP A 206 8.61 21.60 -15.09
CA ASP A 206 9.16 21.29 -16.41
C ASP A 206 9.59 22.58 -17.13
N ALA A 207 10.69 22.53 -17.89
CA ALA A 207 11.26 23.67 -18.59
C ALA A 207 10.28 24.30 -19.60
N ALA A 208 9.27 23.54 -20.04
CA ALA A 208 8.20 24.01 -20.91
C ALA A 208 7.06 24.74 -20.17
N ASP A 209 7.06 24.76 -18.82
CA ASP A 209 6.04 25.42 -18.03
C ASP A 209 6.57 26.37 -16.96
N SER A 210 5.70 27.29 -16.54
CA SER A 210 5.93 28.23 -15.44
C SER A 210 5.37 27.74 -14.09
N HIS A 211 4.69 26.59 -14.07
CA HIS A 211 4.03 26.02 -12.89
C HIS A 211 4.31 24.51 -12.79
N HIS A 212 4.17 23.96 -11.60
CA HIS A 212 4.18 22.52 -11.42
C HIS A 212 2.92 21.92 -12.06
N ARG A 213 3.12 21.18 -13.15
CA ARG A 213 2.13 20.21 -13.64
C ARG A 213 2.44 18.89 -12.92
N GLY A 214 1.41 18.09 -12.67
CA GLY A 214 1.62 16.73 -12.15
C GLY A 214 2.50 15.90 -13.09
N VAL A 215 2.77 14.66 -12.73
CA VAL A 215 3.57 13.74 -13.55
C VAL A 215 2.85 13.47 -14.87
N ASP A 216 3.55 13.60 -15.99
CA ASP A 216 2.98 13.34 -17.31
C ASP A 216 2.63 11.85 -17.46
N GLY A 217 1.36 11.58 -17.72
CA GLY A 217 0.78 10.27 -17.92
C GLY A 217 0.44 9.95 -19.37
N GLY A 218 0.85 10.76 -20.35
CA GLY A 218 0.62 10.47 -21.76
C GLY A 218 1.28 9.16 -22.23
N LEU A 219 0.81 8.63 -23.36
CA LEU A 219 1.25 7.34 -23.96
C LEU A 219 2.76 7.24 -24.24
N THR A 220 3.46 8.37 -24.38
CA THR A 220 4.91 8.39 -24.61
C THR A 220 5.72 8.50 -23.32
N ALA A 221 5.06 8.57 -22.17
CA ALA A 221 5.63 8.89 -20.88
C ALA A 221 5.70 7.67 -19.93
N ASP A 222 5.75 6.45 -20.47
CA ASP A 222 5.87 5.21 -19.66
C ASP A 222 7.08 5.21 -18.74
N ALA A 223 8.13 5.94 -19.11
CA ALA A 223 9.33 6.13 -18.29
C ALA A 223 9.05 6.85 -16.94
N ASN A 224 7.90 7.51 -16.80
CA ASN A 224 7.47 8.15 -15.55
C ASN A 224 6.82 7.18 -14.56
N PHE A 225 6.59 5.94 -14.97
CA PHE A 225 5.97 4.89 -14.18
C PHE A 225 6.97 3.76 -13.93
N LEU A 226 6.68 2.93 -12.93
CA LEU A 226 7.47 1.73 -12.67
C LEU A 226 7.40 0.76 -13.84
N ALA A 227 8.57 0.36 -14.36
CA ALA A 227 8.69 -0.72 -15.33
C ALA A 227 8.69 -2.11 -14.67
N THR A 228 9.04 -2.19 -13.38
CA THR A 228 9.22 -3.45 -12.64
C THR A 228 8.75 -3.30 -11.20
N VAL A 229 8.28 -4.38 -10.59
CA VAL A 229 7.86 -4.42 -9.18
C VAL A 229 8.44 -5.60 -8.41
N ASP A 230 8.57 -5.42 -7.10
CA ASP A 230 8.87 -6.51 -6.18
C ASP A 230 7.58 -7.14 -5.67
N VAL A 231 7.52 -8.47 -5.66
CA VAL A 231 6.33 -9.21 -5.20
C VAL A 231 6.71 -10.06 -4.00
N TYR A 232 5.98 -9.86 -2.91
CA TYR A 232 6.20 -10.55 -1.65
C TYR A 232 4.98 -11.38 -1.26
N ARG A 233 5.24 -12.47 -0.56
CA ARG A 233 4.24 -13.21 0.19
C ARG A 233 4.26 -12.73 1.64
N VAL A 234 3.12 -12.31 2.16
CA VAL A 234 2.97 -11.89 3.57
C VAL A 234 2.02 -12.85 4.27
N TYR A 235 2.50 -13.52 5.32
CA TYR A 235 1.73 -14.55 6.04
C TYR A 235 2.13 -14.64 7.52
N ASN A 236 1.41 -15.46 8.31
CA ASN A 236 1.73 -15.85 9.69
C ASN A 236 1.78 -17.36 9.92
#